data_AF-A0A9Q8XHK8-F1
#
_entry.id   AF-A0A9Q8XHK8-F1
#
_cell.length_a   1.000
_cell.length_b   1.000
_cell.length_c   1.000
_cell.angle_alpha   90.00
_cell.angle_beta   90.00
_cell.angle_gamma   90.00
#
_symmetry.space_group_name_H-M   'P 1'
#
loop_
_entity.id
_entity.type
_entity.pdbx_description
1 polymer ?
#
loop_
_entity_poly.entity_id
_entity_poly.type
_entity_poly.pdbx_seq_one_letter_code
_entity_poly.pdbx_strand_id
1 'polypeptide(L)'
;MKLKHIAVTSLSALVLSACQTTNIEDLQPTASQETIDTAKEHLSDVKGLKVMDNGVIYYVRTLPGSSRWQTSHINEISYRVSCENLRWYIERGMIVRMHHRGSGGSTQDYDLTRCETEVPTDLYE
;
A
#
# COMPACT_ATOMS: atom_id res chain seq x y z
N MET A 1 6.06 21.76 -57.46
CA MET A 1 5.37 21.18 -56.28
C MET A 1 6.42 20.81 -55.24
N LYS A 2 6.44 21.48 -54.07
CA LYS A 2 7.39 21.18 -52.98
C LYS A 2 6.61 20.52 -51.84
N LEU A 3 6.84 19.22 -51.64
CA LEU A 3 6.24 18.42 -50.59
C LEU A 3 6.81 18.86 -49.23
N LYS A 4 5.92 19.15 -48.27
CA LYS A 4 6.29 19.42 -46.88
C LYS A 4 6.30 18.09 -46.13
N HIS A 5 7.46 17.65 -45.66
CA HIS A 5 7.58 16.53 -44.73
C HIS A 5 7.26 17.04 -43.32
N ILE A 6 6.11 16.61 -42.78
CA ILE A 6 5.79 16.77 -41.36
C ILE A 6 6.15 15.44 -40.71
N ALA A 7 7.31 15.39 -40.05
CA ALA A 7 7.68 14.28 -39.18
C ALA A 7 7.00 14.53 -37.82
N VAL A 8 5.95 13.76 -37.54
CA VAL A 8 5.33 13.70 -36.21
C VAL A 8 6.14 12.71 -35.38
N THR A 9 7.02 13.22 -34.53
CA THR A 9 7.69 12.42 -33.51
C THR A 9 6.78 12.32 -32.29
N SER A 10 6.23 11.13 -32.08
CA SER A 10 5.45 10.74 -30.91
C SER A 10 6.30 10.89 -29.65
N LEU A 11 6.01 11.92 -28.84
CA LEU A 11 6.56 12.06 -27.49
C LEU A 11 5.83 11.06 -26.59
N SER A 12 6.44 9.90 -26.35
CA SER A 12 6.00 8.99 -25.28
C SER A 12 6.28 9.69 -23.95
N ALA A 13 5.25 10.33 -23.38
CA ALA A 13 5.29 10.84 -22.02
C ALA A 13 5.39 9.66 -21.05
N LEU A 14 6.60 9.35 -20.63
CA LEU A 14 6.83 8.54 -19.44
C LEU A 14 6.29 9.33 -18.26
N VAL A 15 5.04 9.06 -17.89
CA VAL A 15 4.47 9.58 -16.64
C VAL A 15 5.18 8.82 -15.51
N LEU A 16 6.33 9.33 -15.09
CA LEU A 16 6.93 8.98 -13.82
C LEU A 16 5.94 9.45 -12.76
N SER A 17 5.06 8.56 -12.29
CA SER A 17 4.26 8.75 -11.08
C SER A 17 5.22 8.77 -9.89
N ALA A 18 5.93 9.88 -9.71
CA ALA A 18 6.67 10.16 -8.49
C ALA A 18 5.66 10.16 -7.34
N CYS A 19 5.81 9.20 -6.43
CA CYS A 19 4.89 8.84 -5.37
C CYS A 19 4.52 10.04 -4.48
N GLN A 20 3.37 10.65 -4.73
CA GLN A 20 2.67 11.38 -3.67
C GLN A 20 1.98 10.31 -2.82
N THR A 21 2.37 10.19 -1.55
CA THR A 21 1.62 9.39 -0.59
C THR A 21 0.29 10.09 -0.37
N THR A 22 -0.81 9.51 -0.86
CA THR A 22 -2.17 10.00 -0.63
C THR A 22 -2.43 10.14 0.87
N ASN A 23 -3.12 11.20 1.33
CA ASN A 23 -3.46 11.30 2.75
C ASN A 23 -4.35 10.12 3.15
N ILE A 24 -4.30 9.74 4.43
CA ILE A 24 -5.04 8.55 4.88
C ILE A 24 -6.55 8.79 4.81
N GLU A 25 -6.97 10.04 4.96
CA GLU A 25 -8.36 10.50 4.86
C GLU A 25 -8.88 10.48 3.42
N ASP A 26 -7.99 10.61 2.44
CA ASP A 26 -8.34 10.63 1.01
C ASP A 26 -8.53 9.21 0.44
N LEU A 27 -8.07 8.18 1.15
CA LEU A 27 -8.33 6.79 0.78
C LEU A 27 -9.82 6.50 0.83
N GLN A 28 -10.30 5.68 -0.11
CA GLN A 28 -11.72 5.33 -0.26
C GLN A 28 -11.99 3.84 -0.01
N PRO A 29 -11.86 3.33 1.23
CA PRO A 29 -12.34 1.99 1.57
C PRO A 29 -13.84 1.85 1.31
N THR A 30 -14.27 0.64 0.95
CA THR A 30 -15.68 0.30 0.70
C THR A 30 -16.30 -0.54 1.81
N ALA A 31 -15.55 -0.76 2.90
CA ALA A 31 -15.99 -1.57 4.03
C ALA A 31 -17.24 -1.03 4.71
N SER A 32 -18.09 -1.94 5.16
CA SER A 32 -19.24 -1.61 6.02
C SER A 32 -18.78 -1.17 7.41
N GLN A 33 -19.61 -0.39 8.10
CA GLN A 33 -19.33 0.01 9.48
C GLN A 33 -19.15 -1.21 10.41
N GLU A 34 -19.96 -2.26 10.22
CA GLU A 34 -19.83 -3.52 10.95
C GLU A 34 -18.43 -4.16 10.79
N THR A 35 -17.88 -4.12 9.57
CA THR A 35 -16.53 -4.63 9.30
C THR A 35 -15.48 -3.78 10.00
N ILE A 36 -15.64 -2.45 9.98
CA ILE A 36 -14.74 -1.50 10.64
C ILE A 36 -14.74 -1.71 12.16
N ASP A 37 -15.91 -1.88 12.76
CA ASP A 37 -16.04 -2.10 14.20
C ASP A 37 -15.47 -3.46 14.62
N THR A 38 -15.72 -4.50 13.83
CA THR A 38 -15.07 -5.82 14.01
C THR A 38 -13.55 -5.70 13.97
N ALA A 39 -13.00 -4.96 13.01
CA ALA A 39 -11.55 -4.76 12.90
C ALA A 39 -10.98 -4.00 14.09
N LYS A 40 -11.69 -2.96 14.57
CA LYS A 40 -11.29 -2.20 15.77
C LYS A 40 -11.23 -3.10 17.00
N GLU A 41 -12.19 -3.98 17.19
CA GLU A 41 -12.22 -4.93 18.30
C GLU A 41 -11.07 -5.94 18.19
N HIS A 42 -11.01 -6.68 17.08
CA HIS A 42 -10.08 -7.80 16.91
C HIS A 42 -8.61 -7.38 16.80
N LEU A 43 -8.33 -6.17 16.33
CA LEU A 43 -6.96 -5.68 16.12
C LEU A 43 -6.50 -4.68 17.20
N SER A 44 -7.31 -4.45 18.23
CA SER A 44 -7.06 -3.46 19.29
C SER A 44 -5.73 -3.67 20.03
N ASP A 45 -5.35 -4.92 20.27
CA ASP A 45 -4.13 -5.27 21.01
C ASP A 45 -2.87 -5.37 20.11
N VAL A 46 -3.01 -5.19 18.79
CA VAL A 46 -1.89 -5.30 17.86
C VAL A 46 -1.04 -4.04 17.91
N LYS A 47 0.11 -4.13 18.59
CA LYS A 47 1.03 -3.00 18.74
C LYS A 47 1.43 -2.39 17.39
N GLY A 48 1.26 -1.08 17.27
CA GLY A 48 1.63 -0.30 16.09
C GLY A 48 0.54 -0.26 15.02
N LEU A 49 -0.54 -1.01 15.18
CA LEU A 49 -1.70 -1.02 14.28
C LEU A 49 -2.82 -0.14 14.88
N LYS A 50 -3.50 0.62 14.01
CA LYS A 50 -4.68 1.39 14.34
C LYS A 50 -5.71 1.24 13.23
N VAL A 51 -6.97 0.97 13.59
CA VAL A 51 -8.08 1.00 12.64
C VAL A 51 -8.74 2.38 12.67
N MET A 52 -8.83 3.02 11.51
CA MET A 52 -9.41 4.34 11.32
C MET A 52 -10.91 4.24 11.05
N ASP A 53 -11.66 5.32 11.37
CA ASP A 53 -13.12 5.36 11.18
C ASP A 53 -13.54 5.28 9.70
N ASN A 54 -12.65 5.65 8.78
CA ASN A 54 -12.89 5.53 7.34
C ASN A 54 -12.60 4.13 6.76
N GLY A 55 -12.24 3.15 7.61
CA GLY A 55 -11.99 1.77 7.17
C GLY A 55 -10.55 1.49 6.73
N VAL A 56 -9.61 2.39 7.03
CA VAL A 56 -8.18 2.12 6.83
C VAL A 56 -7.56 1.45 8.06
N ILE A 57 -6.88 0.33 7.86
CA ILE A 57 -6.00 -0.29 8.85
C ILE A 57 -4.60 0.30 8.67
N TYR A 58 -4.18 1.17 9.59
CA TYR A 58 -2.87 1.81 9.56
C TYR A 58 -1.88 1.04 10.44
N TYR A 59 -0.81 0.50 9.87
CA TYR A 59 0.20 -0.23 10.61
C TYR A 59 1.60 0.36 10.46
N VAL A 60 2.16 0.83 11.57
CA VAL A 60 3.51 1.37 11.65
C VAL A 60 4.51 0.29 12.08
N ARG A 61 5.55 0.09 11.26
CA ARG A 61 6.73 -0.70 11.63
C ARG A 61 7.97 0.18 11.66
N THR A 62 8.83 -0.03 12.66
CA THR A 62 10.07 0.75 12.84
C THR A 62 11.22 -0.20 13.11
N LEU A 63 12.39 0.07 12.54
CA LEU A 63 13.63 -0.65 12.85
C LEU A 63 14.38 0.02 14.01
N PRO A 64 15.14 -0.75 14.80
CA PRO A 64 15.97 -0.19 15.86
C PRO A 64 17.20 0.56 15.31
N GLY A 65 17.62 1.60 16.03
CA GLY A 65 18.93 2.24 15.86
C GLY A 65 19.21 2.76 14.44
N SER A 66 20.39 2.41 13.92
CA SER A 66 20.90 2.84 12.60
C SER A 66 20.56 1.86 11.46
N SER A 67 19.64 0.92 11.69
CA SER A 67 19.22 -0.04 10.67
C SER A 67 18.50 0.66 9.51
N ARG A 68 18.62 0.06 8.32
CA ARG A 68 17.99 0.53 7.09
C ARG A 68 17.06 -0.55 6.54
N TRP A 69 15.89 -0.13 6.07
CA TRP A 69 14.97 -1.01 5.37
C TRP A 69 15.51 -1.38 3.99
N GLN A 70 15.32 -2.64 3.62
CA GLN A 70 15.53 -3.11 2.25
C GLN A 70 14.19 -3.14 1.53
N THR A 71 14.13 -2.63 0.30
CA THR A 71 12.88 -2.54 -0.47
C THR A 71 12.23 -3.90 -0.69
N SER A 72 13.01 -4.93 -1.01
CA SER A 72 12.51 -6.31 -1.15
C SER A 72 11.82 -6.79 0.12
N HIS A 73 12.46 -6.60 1.28
CA HIS A 73 11.89 -6.99 2.56
C HIS A 73 10.66 -6.16 2.96
N ILE A 74 10.62 -4.86 2.64
CA ILE A 74 9.40 -4.06 2.80
C ILE A 74 8.28 -4.66 1.95
N ASN A 75 8.52 -4.96 0.68
CA ASN A 75 7.49 -5.47 -0.22
C ASN A 75 6.96 -6.83 0.26
N GLU A 76 7.85 -7.74 0.64
CA GLU A 76 7.51 -9.04 1.21
C GLU A 76 6.66 -8.90 2.48
N ILE A 77 7.14 -8.18 3.50
CA ILE A 77 6.42 -8.10 4.77
C ILE A 77 5.11 -7.31 4.65
N SER A 78 5.08 -6.29 3.80
CA SER A 78 3.87 -5.51 3.58
C SER A 78 2.80 -6.33 2.88
N TYR A 79 3.18 -7.15 1.89
CA TYR A 79 2.27 -8.08 1.24
C TYR A 79 1.77 -9.14 2.22
N ARG A 80 2.66 -9.83 2.94
CA ARG A 80 2.26 -10.88 3.88
C ARG A 80 1.32 -10.38 4.96
N VAL A 81 1.61 -9.22 5.55
CA VAL A 81 0.72 -8.64 6.56
C VAL A 81 -0.62 -8.23 5.97
N SER A 82 -0.62 -7.54 4.83
CA SER A 82 -1.85 -6.98 4.26
C SER A 82 -2.70 -8.03 3.56
N CYS A 83 -2.09 -8.75 2.62
CA CYS A 83 -2.75 -9.63 1.66
C CYS A 83 -2.88 -11.08 2.13
N GLU A 84 -2.15 -11.51 3.16
CA GLU A 84 -2.32 -12.84 3.75
C GLU A 84 -2.98 -12.73 5.14
N ASN A 85 -2.32 -12.06 6.09
CA ASN A 85 -2.79 -12.04 7.49
C ASN A 85 -4.08 -11.21 7.66
N LEU A 86 -4.21 -10.09 6.95
CA LEU A 86 -5.37 -9.19 7.02
C LEU A 86 -6.33 -9.37 5.83
N ARG A 87 -6.18 -10.45 5.05
CA ARG A 87 -6.95 -10.71 3.83
C ARG A 87 -8.46 -10.61 4.04
N TRP A 88 -8.96 -11.15 5.16
CA TRP A 88 -10.39 -11.12 5.48
C TRP A 88 -10.99 -9.71 5.49
N TYR A 89 -10.22 -8.73 5.98
CA TYR A 89 -10.62 -7.32 6.03
C TYR A 89 -10.53 -6.67 4.65
N ILE A 90 -9.47 -6.98 3.89
CA ILE A 90 -9.28 -6.48 2.52
C ILE A 90 -10.40 -6.96 1.58
N GLU A 91 -10.78 -8.23 1.66
CA GLU A 91 -11.90 -8.80 0.88
C GLU A 91 -13.25 -8.14 1.23
N ARG A 92 -13.33 -7.51 2.40
CA ARG A 92 -14.51 -6.76 2.85
C ARG A 92 -14.38 -5.26 2.62
N GLY A 93 -13.45 -4.84 1.77
CA GLY A 93 -13.33 -3.46 1.32
C GLY A 93 -12.52 -2.55 2.24
N MET A 94 -11.81 -3.09 3.24
CA MET A 94 -10.85 -2.29 4.01
C MET A 94 -9.56 -2.10 3.20
N ILE A 95 -8.84 -1.02 3.50
CA ILE A 95 -7.49 -0.77 2.94
C ILE A 95 -6.47 -0.90 4.06
N VAL A 96 -5.37 -1.60 3.82
CA VAL A 96 -4.24 -1.67 4.77
C VAL A 96 -3.14 -0.71 4.32
N ARG A 97 -2.78 0.25 5.17
CA ARG A 97 -1.63 1.14 4.97
C ARG A 97 -0.46 0.70 5.83
N MET A 98 0.56 0.15 5.18
CA MET A 98 1.83 -0.23 5.80
C MET A 98 2.80 0.94 5.78
N HIS A 99 3.14 1.48 6.96
CA HIS A 99 4.09 2.57 7.11
C HIS A 99 5.39 2.10 7.76
N HIS A 100 6.44 1.97 6.96
CA HIS A 100 7.77 1.59 7.41
C HIS A 100 8.57 2.86 7.73
N ARG A 101 8.77 3.14 9.03
CA ARG A 101 9.48 4.33 9.51
C ARG A 101 10.97 4.07 9.63
N GLY A 102 11.79 5.04 9.24
CA GLY A 102 13.25 5.01 9.36
C GLY A 102 13.96 5.07 8.00
N SER A 103 15.29 4.88 8.03
CA SER A 103 16.12 4.93 6.82
C SER A 103 15.67 3.87 5.81
N GLY A 104 15.43 4.29 4.56
CA GLY A 104 14.95 3.40 3.48
C GLY A 104 13.48 2.98 3.61
N GLY A 105 12.75 3.50 4.59
CA GLY A 105 11.34 3.18 4.81
C GLY A 105 10.43 3.73 3.71
N SER A 106 9.25 3.14 3.57
CA SER A 106 8.22 3.58 2.64
C SER A 106 6.81 3.38 3.20
N THR A 107 5.84 4.06 2.58
CA THR A 107 4.41 3.85 2.84
C THR A 107 3.80 3.13 1.64
N GLN A 108 3.01 2.09 1.91
CA GLN A 108 2.35 1.29 0.90
C GLN A 108 0.90 1.02 1.29
N ASP A 109 -0.01 1.19 0.35
CA ASP A 109 -1.44 0.92 0.54
C ASP A 109 -1.82 -0.35 -0.20
N TYR A 110 -2.59 -1.21 0.45
CA TYR A 110 -3.05 -2.48 -0.07
C TYR A 110 -4.57 -2.54 0.02
N ASP A 111 -5.19 -2.59 -1.16
CA ASP A 111 -6.58 -2.96 -1.35
C ASP A 111 -6.66 -4.34 -2.01
N LEU A 112 -7.87 -4.82 -2.29
CA LEU A 112 -8.09 -6.13 -2.88
C LEU A 112 -7.41 -6.25 -4.24
N THR A 113 -7.55 -5.23 -5.08
CA THR A 113 -6.97 -5.17 -6.43
C THR A 113 -5.46 -5.39 -6.36
N ARG A 114 -4.76 -4.61 -5.54
CA ARG A 114 -3.31 -4.70 -5.42
C ARG A 114 -2.87 -6.06 -4.90
N CYS A 115 -3.58 -6.61 -3.91
CA CYS A 115 -3.27 -7.94 -3.39
C CYS A 115 -3.37 -9.06 -4.43
N GLU A 116 -4.19 -8.87 -5.47
CA GLU A 116 -4.40 -9.84 -6.55
C GLU A 116 -3.48 -9.62 -7.76
N THR A 117 -2.98 -8.40 -7.97
CA THR A 117 -2.18 -8.04 -9.15
C THR A 117 -0.69 -7.86 -8.85
N GLU A 118 -0.31 -7.54 -7.62
CA GLU A 118 1.07 -7.19 -7.24
C GLU A 118 1.66 -8.16 -6.20
N VAL A 119 1.62 -9.46 -6.50
CA VAL A 119 2.26 -10.49 -5.67
C VAL A 119 3.79 -10.37 -5.83
N PRO A 120 4.57 -10.17 -4.73
CA PRO A 120 6.02 -10.13 -4.82
C PRO A 120 6.60 -11.45 -5.34
N THR A 121 7.65 -11.38 -6.17
CA THR A 121 8.30 -12.55 -6.75
C THR A 121 9.13 -13.35 -5.74
N ASP A 122 9.65 -12.68 -4.73
CA ASP A 122 10.64 -13.22 -3.79
C ASP A 122 10.00 -13.50 -2.42
N LEU A 123 8.72 -13.91 -2.42
CA LEU A 123 8.05 -14.30 -1.18
C LEU A 123 8.76 -15.52 -0.59
N TYR A 124 9.18 -15.41 0.68
CA TYR A 124 9.82 -16.49 1.46
C TYR A 124 11.25 -16.87 1.06
N GLU A 125 11.92 -16.06 0.22
CA GLU A 125 13.35 -16.19 -0.11
C GLU A 125 14.25 -15.37 0.83
#